data_AF-A0A396R3J0-F1
#
_entry.id   AF-A0A396R3J0-F1
#
_cell.length_a   1.000
_cell.length_b   1.000
_cell.length_c   1.000
_cell.angle_alpha   90.00
_cell.angle_beta   90.00
_cell.angle_gamma   90.00
#
_symmetry.space_group_name_H-M   'P 1'
#
loop_
_entity.id
_entity.type
_entity.pdbx_description
1 polymer ?
#
loop_
_entity_poly.entity_id
_entity_poly.type
_entity_poly.pdbx_seq_one_letter_code
_entity_poly.pdbx_strand_id
1 'polypeptide(L)'
;MMQNKMSKEQLLCWINQVSFAVSDMILFLDTHPEDEEARAYFEEKSALRNEALDEYAHCYGPLTIDTANDTCSRSWEWVNQPWPWELNKKGGCR
;
A
#
# COMPACT_ATOMS: atom_id res chain seq x y z
N MET A 1 -6.03 16.15 -20.04
CA MET A 1 -6.11 16.50 -18.60
C MET A 1 -4.82 16.01 -17.96
N MET A 2 -4.05 16.89 -17.32
CA MET A 2 -2.83 16.48 -16.59
C MET A 2 -3.31 15.78 -15.31
N GLN A 3 -3.23 14.45 -15.27
CA GLN A 3 -3.43 13.70 -14.02
C GLN A 3 -2.31 14.13 -13.08
N ASN A 4 -2.65 14.85 -12.01
CA ASN A 4 -1.70 15.24 -10.97
C ASN A 4 -1.40 14.00 -10.11
N LYS A 5 -0.61 13.07 -10.65
CA LYS A 5 -0.18 11.86 -9.92
C LYS A 5 0.65 12.29 -8.71
N MET A 6 0.32 11.74 -7.55
CA MET A 6 1.13 11.93 -6.34
C MET A 6 2.55 11.41 -6.57
N SER A 7 3.55 12.06 -5.96
CA SER A 7 4.91 11.51 -5.97
C SER A 7 4.94 10.17 -5.23
N LYS A 8 6.00 9.37 -5.46
CA LYS A 8 6.22 8.10 -4.76
C LYS A 8 6.16 8.28 -3.24
N GLU A 9 6.77 9.34 -2.72
CA GLU A 9 6.82 9.67 -1.29
C GLU A 9 5.46 10.12 -0.76
N GLN A 10 4.73 10.92 -1.54
CA GLN A 10 3.39 11.37 -1.17
C GLN A 10 2.41 10.20 -1.10
N LEU A 11 2.42 9.32 -2.10
CA LEU A 11 1.55 8.15 -2.15
C LEU A 11 1.91 7.15 -1.05
N LEU A 12 3.21 6.94 -0.78
CA LEU A 12 3.64 6.12 0.35
C LEU A 12 3.20 6.71 1.70
N CYS A 13 3.33 8.03 1.87
CA CYS A 13 2.86 8.72 3.08
C CYS A 13 1.35 8.56 3.25
N TRP A 14 0.58 8.70 2.17
CA TRP A 14 -0.86 8.48 2.18
C TRP A 14 -1.21 7.05 2.58
N ILE A 15 -0.58 6.05 1.96
CA ILE A 15 -0.75 4.63 2.31
C ILE A 15 -0.49 4.40 3.80
N ASN A 16 0.57 5.00 4.36
CA ASN A 16 0.88 4.85 5.78
C ASN A 16 -0.20 5.46 6.68
N GLN A 17 -0.72 6.65 6.33
CA GLN A 17 -1.79 7.30 7.10
C GLN A 17 -3.08 6.48 7.11
N VAL A 18 -3.53 6.02 5.95
CA VAL A 18 -4.75 5.19 5.87
C VAL A 18 -4.54 3.81 6.49
N SER A 19 -3.33 3.24 6.38
CA SER A 19 -2.99 1.97 7.06
C SER A 19 -3.01 2.10 8.57
N PHE A 20 -2.58 3.23 9.12
CA PHE A 20 -2.69 3.51 10.54
C PHE A 20 -4.16 3.58 10.96
N ALA A 21 -4.99 4.32 10.24
CA ALA A 21 -6.43 4.41 10.53
C ALA A 21 -7.11 3.04 10.51
N VAL A 22 -6.82 2.20 9.50
CA VAL A 22 -7.34 0.83 9.44
C VAL A 22 -6.92 0.01 10.66
N SER A 23 -5.63 0.08 11.04
CA SER A 23 -5.10 -0.68 12.19
C SER A 23 -5.71 -0.24 13.51
N ASP A 24 -5.91 1.07 13.69
CA ASP A 24 -6.53 1.66 14.89
C ASP A 24 -7.99 1.24 15.02
N MET A 25 -8.73 1.22 13.90
CA MET A 25 -10.14 0.79 13.90
C MET A 25 -10.30 -0.70 14.15
N ILE A 26 -9.38 -1.55 13.67
CA ILE A 26 -9.37 -2.97 14.03
C ILE A 26 -9.25 -3.10 15.55
N LEU A 27 -8.28 -2.41 16.17
CA LEU A 27 -8.06 -2.46 17.61
C LEU A 27 -9.27 -1.94 18.39
N PHE A 28 -9.93 -0.89 17.90
CA PHE A 28 -11.15 -0.37 18.52
C PHE A 28 -12.30 -1.39 18.44
N LEU A 29 -12.54 -1.97 17.26
CA LEU A 29 -13.61 -2.94 17.01
C LEU A 29 -13.44 -4.25 17.77
N ASP A 30 -12.20 -4.65 18.11
CA ASP A 30 -11.94 -5.80 19.00
C ASP A 30 -12.64 -5.66 20.37
N THR A 31 -12.86 -4.41 20.82
CA THR A 31 -13.53 -4.10 22.09
C THR A 31 -14.97 -3.61 21.91
N HIS A 32 -15.35 -3.14 20.70
CA HIS A 32 -16.68 -2.60 20.37
C HIS A 32 -17.21 -3.22 19.06
N PRO A 33 -17.47 -4.54 19.01
CA PRO A 33 -17.81 -5.24 17.76
C PRO A 33 -19.18 -4.85 17.17
N GLU A 34 -20.07 -4.28 17.97
CA GLU A 34 -21.42 -3.87 17.55
C GLU A 34 -21.48 -2.39 17.12
N ASP A 35 -20.36 -1.67 17.13
CA ASP A 35 -20.30 -0.27 16.68
C ASP A 35 -20.36 -0.18 15.15
N GLU A 36 -21.55 0.10 14.63
CA GLU A 36 -21.81 0.19 13.19
C GLU A 36 -21.07 1.35 12.52
N GLU A 37 -20.85 2.46 13.23
CA GLU A 37 -20.16 3.63 12.70
C GLU A 37 -18.66 3.35 12.54
N ALA A 38 -18.04 2.75 13.57
CA ALA A 38 -16.65 2.32 13.52
C ALA A 38 -16.42 1.28 12.41
N ARG A 39 -17.38 0.37 12.20
CA ARG A 39 -17.30 -0.62 11.11
C ARG A 39 -17.40 0.04 9.73
N ALA A 40 -18.33 0.96 9.54
CA ALA A 40 -18.46 1.69 8.28
C ALA A 40 -17.19 2.51 7.96
N TYR A 41 -16.62 3.17 8.97
CA TYR A 41 -15.36 3.90 8.83
C TYR A 41 -14.19 2.97 8.50
N PHE A 42 -14.08 1.81 9.15
CA PHE A 42 -13.09 0.79 8.83
C PHE A 42 -13.20 0.34 7.37
N GLU A 43 -14.39 0.03 6.88
CA GLU A 43 -14.64 -0.38 5.50
C GLU A 43 -14.21 0.70 4.50
N GLU A 44 -14.57 1.96 4.75
CA GLU A 44 -14.16 3.10 3.94
C GLU A 44 -12.63 3.24 3.87
N LYS A 45 -11.94 3.21 5.02
CA LYS A 45 -10.48 3.36 5.07
C LYS A 45 -9.75 2.16 4.48
N SER A 46 -10.31 0.96 4.64
CA SER A 46 -9.77 -0.26 4.03
C SER A 46 -9.85 -0.20 2.50
N ALA A 47 -10.96 0.30 1.95
CA ALA A 47 -11.10 0.52 0.52
C ALA A 47 -10.08 1.55 -0.01
N LEU A 48 -9.97 2.71 0.65
CA LEU A 48 -8.99 3.75 0.29
C LEU A 48 -7.54 3.26 0.35
N ARG A 49 -7.23 2.42 1.35
CA ARG A 49 -5.91 1.79 1.48
C ARG A 49 -5.62 0.88 0.29
N ASN A 50 -6.57 0.04 -0.10
CA ASN A 50 -6.39 -0.89 -1.21
C ASN A 50 -6.24 -0.17 -2.55
N GLU A 51 -7.04 0.89 -2.79
CA GLU A 51 -6.89 1.74 -3.97
C GLU A 51 -5.51 2.40 -4.04
N ALA A 52 -5.03 2.97 -2.93
CA ALA A 52 -3.72 3.59 -2.89
C ALA A 52 -2.57 2.59 -3.10
N LEU A 53 -2.70 1.37 -2.57
CA LEU A 53 -1.72 0.30 -2.79
C LEU A 53 -1.70 -0.18 -4.24
N ASP A 54 -2.85 -0.26 -4.90
CA ASP A 54 -2.96 -0.61 -6.32
C ASP A 54 -2.34 0.50 -7.20
N GLU A 55 -2.65 1.77 -6.93
CA GLU A 55 -2.04 2.90 -7.64
C GLU A 55 -0.51 2.93 -7.47
N TYR A 56 -0.04 2.65 -6.26
CA TYR A 56 1.40 2.57 -5.99
C TYR A 56 2.04 1.41 -6.74
N ALA A 57 1.43 0.23 -6.71
CA ALA A 57 1.91 -0.93 -7.43
C ALA A 57 2.02 -0.66 -8.94
N HIS A 58 0.97 -0.03 -9.51
CA HIS A 58 0.93 0.33 -10.92
C HIS A 58 2.02 1.36 -11.32
N CYS A 59 2.33 2.33 -10.44
CA CYS A 59 3.26 3.40 -10.77
C CYS A 59 4.72 3.10 -10.38
N TYR A 60 4.95 2.33 -9.31
CA TYR A 60 6.24 2.22 -8.63
C TYR A 60 6.64 0.78 -8.28
N GLY A 61 5.79 -0.21 -8.58
CA GLY A 61 5.97 -1.60 -8.18
C GLY A 61 5.31 -1.92 -6.84
N PRO A 62 4.99 -3.20 -6.59
CA PRO A 62 4.18 -3.61 -5.44
C PRO A 62 4.89 -3.41 -4.10
N LEU A 63 4.17 -2.90 -3.10
CA LEU A 63 4.63 -2.81 -1.72
C LEU A 63 4.27 -4.03 -0.88
N THR A 64 3.22 -4.75 -1.27
CA THR A 64 2.77 -5.98 -0.60
C THR A 64 2.58 -7.08 -1.62
N ILE A 65 2.60 -8.33 -1.16
CA ILE A 65 2.36 -9.49 -2.03
C ILE A 65 0.97 -9.46 -2.67
N ASP A 66 -0.02 -8.89 -1.98
CA ASP A 66 -1.40 -8.80 -2.47
C ASP A 66 -1.55 -7.92 -3.71
N THR A 67 -0.65 -6.96 -3.90
CA THR A 67 -0.61 -6.10 -5.11
C THR A 67 0.46 -6.53 -6.11
N ALA A 68 1.19 -7.61 -5.84
CA ALA A 68 2.13 -8.20 -6.78
C ALA A 68 1.37 -8.99 -7.87
N ASN A 69 0.83 -8.27 -8.85
CA ASN A 69 0.10 -8.88 -9.95
C ASN A 69 1.04 -9.23 -11.12
N ASP A 70 1.44 -10.51 -11.20
CA ASP A 70 2.32 -11.06 -12.24
C ASP A 70 1.64 -11.19 -13.62
N THR A 71 0.35 -10.87 -13.73
CA THR A 71 -0.40 -11.08 -14.98
C THR A 71 -0.07 -10.07 -16.09
N CYS A 72 0.48 -8.89 -15.74
CA CYS A 72 0.79 -7.83 -16.70
C CYS A 72 2.29 -7.63 -16.94
N SER A 73 3.13 -7.96 -15.97
CA SER A 73 4.59 -7.88 -16.09
C SER A 73 5.16 -9.24 -16.50
N ARG A 74 6.06 -9.27 -17.49
CA ARG A 74 6.82 -10.50 -17.84
C ARG A 74 7.92 -10.82 -16.82
N SER A 75 7.83 -10.27 -15.61
CA SER A 75 8.85 -10.36 -14.57
C SER A 75 8.20 -10.34 -13.20
N TRP A 76 8.74 -11.14 -12.28
CA TRP A 76 8.30 -11.18 -10.89
C TRP A 76 8.76 -9.89 -10.17
N GLU A 77 8.01 -8.80 -10.33
CA GLU A 77 8.41 -7.46 -9.87
C GLU A 77 8.63 -7.39 -8.37
N TRP A 78 7.93 -8.23 -7.59
CA TRP A 78 8.09 -8.34 -6.14
C TRP A 78 9.54 -8.59 -5.71
N VAL A 79 10.29 -9.46 -6.41
CA VAL A 79 11.71 -9.73 -6.09
C VAL A 79 12.68 -8.79 -6.79
N ASN A 80 12.18 -7.96 -7.71
CA ASN A 80 13.00 -7.04 -8.49
C ASN A 80 13.05 -5.63 -7.90
N GLN A 81 12.20 -5.33 -6.93
CA GLN A 81 12.30 -4.10 -6.15
C GLN A 81 13.48 -4.15 -5.18
N PRO A 82 14.15 -3.01 -4.95
CA PRO A 82 15.18 -2.92 -3.93
C PRO A 82 14.56 -3.20 -2.57
N TRP A 83 15.17 -4.10 -1.80
CA TRP A 83 14.66 -4.40 -0.47
C TRP A 83 14.85 -3.20 0.46
N PRO A 84 13.99 -3.02 1.48
CA PRO A 84 14.12 -1.90 2.42
C PRO A 84 15.47 -1.84 3.14
N TRP A 85 16.17 -2.97 3.27
CA TRP A 85 17.51 -3.09 3.85
C TRP A 85 18.64 -3.10 2.81
N GLU A 86 18.32 -3.11 1.51
CA GLU A 86 19.29 -2.84 0.46
C GLU A 86 19.59 -1.33 0.45
N LEU A 87 20.49 -0.93 1.36
CA LEU A 87 21.16 0.36 1.26
C LEU A 87 21.79 0.42 -0.14
N ASN A 88 21.47 1.45 -0.93
CA ASN A 88 22.00 1.74 -2.26
C ASN A 88 23.54 1.62 -2.31
N LYS A 89 24.06 0.40 -2.36
CA LYS A 89 25.45 0.11 -2.68
C LYS A 89 25.46 -0.14 -4.17
N LYS A 90 26.00 0.86 -4.89
CA LYS A 90 26.70 0.62 -6.15
C LYS A 90 27.66 -0.55 -5.92
N GLY A 91 27.27 -1.76 -6.31
CA GLY A 91 28.09 -2.96 -6.15
C GLY A 91 27.32 -4.12 -5.54
N GLY A 92 26.56 -4.81 -6.37
CA GLY A 92 26.02 -6.13 -6.10
C GLY A 92 25.49 -6.68 -7.42
N CYS A 93 26.19 -7.64 -8.00
CA CYS A 93 25.96 -8.16 -9.35
C CYS A 93 24.52 -8.64 -9.52
N ARG A 94 23.77 -7.94 -10.39
CA ARG A 94 22.85 -8.56 -11.34
C ARG A 94 23.51 -8.51 -12.71
#